data_AF-X0Y464-F1
#
_entry.id   AF-X0Y464-F1
#
_cell.length_a   1.000
_cell.length_b   1.000
_cell.length_c   1.000
_cell.angle_alpha   90.00
_cell.angle_beta   90.00
_cell.angle_gamma   90.00
#
_symmetry.space_group_name_H-M   'P 1'
#
loop_
_entity.id
_entity.type
_entity.pdbx_description
1 polymer ?
#
loop_
_entity_poly.entity_id
_entity_poly.type
_entity_poly.pdbx_seq_one_letter_code
_entity_poly.pdbx_strand_id
1 'polypeptide(L)' 'TFVTQRVWFGDKSEVNLGAGEAGSVTIPRGQLKNLKASYTLTEPQLTAPLKKGQVVGTIDFQLNGKSIEQRPLIVME' A
#
# COMPACT_ATOMS: atom_id res chain seq x y z
N THR A 1 -0.40 -9.70 1.46
CA THR A 1 -0.96 -8.50 2.11
C THR A 1 0.16 -7.59 2.51
N PHE A 2 0.10 -6.32 2.13
CA PHE A 2 1.09 -5.30 2.51
C PHE A 2 0.69 -4.64 3.84
N VAL A 3 -0.57 -4.23 3.95
CA VAL A 3 -1.15 -3.67 5.18
C VAL A 3 -2.62 -4.04 5.27
N THR A 4 -3.13 -4.23 6.48
CA THR A 4 -4.57 -4.40 6.74
C THR A 4 -5.11 -3.07 7.28
N GLN A 5 -6.24 -2.62 6.75
CA GLN A 5 -6.90 -1.38 7.20
C GLN A 5 -8.36 -1.62 7.49
N ARG A 6 -8.89 -0.85 8.45
CA ARG A 6 -10.29 -0.90 8.84
C ARG A 6 -11.16 -0.29 7.74
N VAL A 7 -12.26 -0.96 7.41
CA VAL A 7 -13.28 -0.48 6.50
C VAL A 7 -14.57 -0.20 7.26
N TRP A 8 -15.20 0.91 6.89
CA TRP A 8 -16.50 1.34 7.41
C TRP A 8 -17.61 0.97 6.44
N PHE A 9 -18.79 0.69 6.99
CA PHE A 9 -20.02 0.41 6.24
C PHE A 9 -19.96 -0.81 5.29
N GLY A 10 -18.94 -1.67 5.43
CA GLY A 10 -18.81 -2.91 4.67
C GLY A 10 -19.18 -4.16 5.47
N ASP A 11 -19.42 -5.26 4.76
CA ASP A 11 -19.67 -6.58 5.37
C ASP A 11 -18.48 -7.06 6.21
N LYS A 12 -17.27 -6.64 5.83
CA LYS A 12 -16.03 -6.89 6.56
C LYS A 12 -15.56 -5.59 7.23
N SER A 13 -15.14 -5.70 8.48
CA SER A 13 -14.55 -4.58 9.23
C SER A 13 -13.13 -4.25 8.80
N GLU A 14 -12.46 -5.13 8.05
CA GLU A 14 -11.08 -4.96 7.61
C GLU A 14 -10.91 -5.40 6.15
N VAL A 15 -9.98 -4.76 5.46
CA VAL A 15 -9.60 -5.09 4.09
C VAL A 15 -8.10 -5.23 3.98
N ASN A 16 -7.68 -6.23 3.20
CA ASN A 16 -6.30 -6.47 2.87
C ASN A 16 -5.90 -5.55 1.71
N LEU A 17 -4.94 -4.67 1.97
CA LEU A 17 -4.36 -3.80 0.95
C LEU A 17 -3.01 -4.36 0.50
N GLY A 18 -2.72 -4.17 -0.79
CA GLY A 18 -1.53 -4.67 -1.46
C GLY A 18 -0.89 -3.60 -2.32
N ALA A 19 0.42 -3.74 -2.54
CA ALA A 19 1.12 -2.98 -3.56
C ALA A 19 0.78 -3.59 -4.91
N GLY A 20 -0.11 -2.93 -5.67
CA GLY A 20 -0.49 -3.19 -7.07
C GLY A 20 -0.09 -4.54 -7.69
N GLU A 21 0.42 -4.48 -8.91
CA GLU A 21 1.16 -5.60 -9.49
C GLU A 21 2.37 -5.92 -8.62
N ALA A 22 2.66 -7.21 -8.45
CA ALA A 22 3.76 -7.74 -7.65
C ALA A 22 5.12 -7.29 -8.20
N GLY A 23 5.50 -6.03 -7.96
CA GLY A 23 6.73 -5.48 -8.49
C GLY A 23 7.89 -5.80 -7.55
N SER A 24 8.96 -6.34 -8.10
CA SER A 24 10.27 -6.35 -7.46
C SER A 24 10.87 -4.94 -7.48
N VAL A 25 11.24 -4.40 -6.32
CA VAL A 25 12.01 -3.15 -6.25
C VAL A 25 13.49 -3.51 -6.31
N THR A 26 14.23 -2.94 -7.27
CA THR A 26 15.69 -3.15 -7.36
C THR A 26 16.39 -2.14 -6.48
N ILE A 27 17.10 -2.62 -5.45
CA ILE A 27 17.88 -1.76 -4.56
C ILE A 27 19.35 -2.23 -4.48
N PRO A 28 20.30 -1.31 -4.22
CA PRO A 28 21.69 -1.68 -4.04
C PRO A 28 21.86 -2.72 -2.93
N ARG A 29 22.77 -3.68 -3.14
CA ARG A 29 23.07 -4.74 -2.18
C ARG A 29 23.43 -4.14 -0.81
N GLY A 30 22.78 -4.64 0.25
CA GLY A 30 23.00 -4.19 1.63
C GLY A 30 22.09 -3.05 2.08
N GLN A 31 21.33 -2.42 1.18
CA GLN A 31 20.43 -1.30 1.52
C GLN A 31 19.02 -1.74 1.94
N LEU A 32 18.74 -3.06 2.00
CA LEU A 32 17.44 -3.61 2.46
C LEU A 32 17.00 -3.06 3.82
N LYS A 33 17.95 -2.87 4.75
CA LYS A 33 17.66 -2.34 6.09
C LYS A 33 17.28 -0.85 6.09
N ASN A 34 17.68 -0.13 5.05
CA ASN A 34 17.42 1.31 4.90
C ASN A 34 16.16 1.57 4.07
N LEU A 35 15.55 0.53 3.50
CA LEU A 35 14.30 0.63 2.77
C LEU A 35 13.17 0.79 3.80
N LYS A 36 12.47 1.91 3.71
CA LYS A 36 11.24 2.19 4.45
C LYS A 36 10.12 2.25 3.44
N ALA A 37 9.00 1.62 3.74
CA ALA A 37 7.79 1.76 2.93
C ALA A 37 6.76 2.51 3.77
N SER A 38 6.34 3.66 3.28
CA SER A 38 5.26 4.46 3.83
C SER A 38 4.06 4.33 2.91
N TYR A 39 2.85 4.48 3.43
CA TYR A 39 1.66 4.54 2.58
C TYR A 39 0.84 5.76 2.96
N THR A 40 0.20 6.34 1.95
CA THR A 40 -0.70 7.47 2.08
C THR A 40 -2.03 7.06 1.48
N LEU A 41 -3.09 7.10 2.29
CA LEU A 41 -4.44 6.88 1.80
C LEU A 41 -4.96 8.16 1.15
N THR A 42 -5.67 8.01 0.04
CA THR A 42 -6.33 9.16 -0.62
C THR A 42 -7.44 9.72 0.27
N GLU A 43 -8.10 8.84 1.02
CA GLU A 43 -9.17 9.17 1.95
C GLU A 43 -8.75 8.83 3.39
N PRO A 44 -9.16 9.62 4.39
CA PRO A 44 -8.80 9.37 5.79
C PRO A 44 -9.41 8.09 6.36
N GLN A 45 -10.48 7.59 5.74
CA GLN A 45 -11.20 6.38 6.14
C GLN A 45 -11.64 5.61 4.90
N LEU A 46 -11.48 4.29 4.92
CA LEU A 46 -11.94 3.44 3.84
C LEU A 46 -13.41 3.10 4.06
N THR A 47 -14.25 3.42 3.09
CA THR A 47 -15.69 3.15 3.14
C THR A 47 -16.06 2.14 2.05
N ALA A 48 -16.87 1.15 2.40
CA ALA A 48 -17.43 0.22 1.43
C ALA A 48 -18.44 0.92 0.51
N PRO A 49 -18.73 0.38 -0.68
CA PRO A 49 -18.17 -0.84 -1.27
C PRO A 49 -16.77 -0.60 -1.87
N LEU A 50 -15.78 -1.37 -1.42
CA LEU A 50 -14.46 -1.44 -2.03
C LEU A 50 -14.42 -2.58 -3.04
N LYS A 51 -13.93 -2.31 -4.24
CA LYS A 51 -13.76 -3.35 -5.27
C LYS A 51 -12.34 -3.89 -5.24
N LYS A 52 -12.18 -5.19 -5.48
CA LYS A 52 -10.86 -5.77 -5.74
C LYS A 52 -10.15 -5.03 -6.87
N GLY A 53 -8.90 -4.64 -6.65
CA GLY A 53 -8.10 -3.85 -7.57
C GLY A 53 -8.36 -2.34 -7.51
N GLN A 54 -9.28 -1.87 -6.67
CA GLN A 54 -9.51 -0.45 -6.46
C GLN A 54 -8.29 0.20 -5.79
N VAL A 55 -7.82 1.29 -6.39
CA VAL A 55 -6.75 2.12 -5.83
C VAL A 55 -7.34 2.96 -4.71
N VAL A 56 -6.80 2.81 -3.50
CA VAL A 56 -7.23 3.51 -2.29
C VAL A 56 -6.16 4.42 -1.69
N GLY A 57 -4.99 4.46 -2.33
CA GLY A 57 -3.88 5.28 -1.91
C GLY A 57 -2.61 4.97 -2.70
N THR A 58 -1.48 5.39 -2.15
CA THR A 58 -0.16 5.23 -2.74
C THR A 58 0.82 4.73 -1.68
N ILE A 59 1.71 3.83 -2.06
CA ILE A 59 2.85 3.38 -1.27
C ILE A 59 4.08 4.11 -1.78
N ASP A 60 4.78 4.78 -0.88
CA ASP A 60 6.04 5.47 -1.11
C ASP A 60 7.18 4.64 -0.52
N PHE A 61 8.03 4.11 -1.40
CA PHE A 61 9.23 3.39 -1.02
C PHE A 61 10.37 4.39 -0.89
N GLN A 62 10.91 4.52 0.32
CA GLN A 62 11.99 5.44 0.65
C GLN A 62 13.27 4.66 0.94
N LEU A 63 14.38 5.10 0.36
CA LEU A 63 15.71 4.60 0.64
C LEU A 63 16.57 5.76 1.12
N ASN A 64 17.14 5.64 2.32
CA ASN A 64 17.94 6.71 2.93
C ASN A 64 17.21 8.07 2.98
N GLY A 65 15.88 8.04 3.17
CA GLY A 65 15.03 9.24 3.22
C GLY A 65 14.66 9.85 1.87
N LYS A 66 15.06 9.25 0.74
CA LYS A 66 14.61 9.64 -0.60
C LYS A 66 13.59 8.65 -1.13
N SER A 67 12.47 9.15 -1.64
CA SER A 67 11.52 8.31 -2.39
C SER A 67 12.21 7.76 -3.64
N ILE A 68 12.27 6.43 -3.75
CA ILE A 68 12.87 5.71 -4.88
C ILE A 68 11.80 5.18 -5.83
N GLU A 69 10.61 4.87 -5.31
CA GLU A 69 9.53 4.30 -6.10
C GLU A 69 8.19 4.59 -5.43
N GLN A 70 7.16 4.85 -6.24
CA GLN A 70 5.79 5.01 -5.78
C GLN A 70 4.90 4.03 -6.50
N ARG A 71 3.97 3.41 -5.76
CA ARG A 71 3.04 2.44 -6.32
C ARG A 71 1.62 2.65 -5.82
N PRO A 72 0.60 2.29 -6.63
CA PRO A 72 -0.77 2.32 -6.16
C PRO A 72 -0.98 1.27 -5.05
N LEU A 73 -1.61 1.69 -3.96
CA LEU A 73 -2.13 0.83 -2.92
C LEU A 73 -3.51 0.35 -3.36
N ILE A 74 -3.65 -0.95 -3.61
CA ILE A 74 -4.88 -1.55 -4.12
C ILE A 74 -5.53 -2.47 -3.10
N VAL A 75 -6.84 -2.62 -3.22
CA VAL A 75 -7.63 -3.60 -2.48
C VAL A 75 -7.40 -5.00 -3.07
N MET A 76 -6.98 -5.95 -2.25
CA MET A 76 -6.65 -7.33 -2.70
C MET A 76 -7.83 -8.29 -2.64
N GLU A 77 -8.90 -7.92 -1.94
CA GLU A 77 -10.10 -8.74 -1.73
C GLU A 77 -11.31 -8.27 -2.52
#